data_AF-A0A2V5Q2Z4-F1
#
_entry.id   AF-A0A2V5Q2Z4-F1
#
_cell.length_a   1.000
_cell.length_b   1.000
_cell.length_c   1.000
_cell.angle_alpha   90.00
_cell.angle_beta   90.00
_cell.angle_gamma   90.00
#
_symmetry.space_group_name_H-M   'P 1'
#
loop_
_entity.id
_entity.type
_entity.pdbx_description
1 polymer ?
#
loop_
_entity_poly.entity_id
_entity_poly.type
_entity_poly.pdbx_seq_one_letter_code
_entity_poly.pdbx_strand_id
1 'polypeptide(L)'
;MVAKRNVLKSQLPLIIVAATALLLAIIYFVYRIFGPSKCDSIFQQTADSVHVSVEAIKIKGKLALGQQQVQELTDASQKVAIHLKTCCIAQEARALNADQFQACMSGAKDYQTQIIQVANNIKEAEAAKQQQKPELAKQKAEAAKEAAAKVVNTEKSLAKTTEALPAPTPVKGGTEQEPNNTILQANVAEMGATIAGEINPADDVDFFKFQYRDAKKRRDIVVVHLENRSTTLRPSLILYNQDKSIARDWSEANAPGANEEFSFSAEPDKSYYVGVGSYGKYSTGQYTLSVVPQKAYDQYEPNDDAFTATRLKVGEPIEANIMDGKDVDFYQFSGVKEKSLTVQLENLSSRLRPNIRVLNADKSIARDWTEANADGADLKFSMQAEPGQEYFIEVGAYGGYSKGPYKLTVR
;
A
#
# COMPACT_ATOMS: atom_id res chain seq x y z
N MET A 1 8.85 -66.33 39.04
CA MET A 1 8.92 -64.95 38.47
C MET A 1 10.04 -64.74 37.43
N VAL A 2 10.73 -65.78 36.92
CA VAL A 2 11.86 -65.60 35.98
C VAL A 2 11.44 -65.70 34.49
N ALA A 3 10.41 -66.48 34.16
CA ALA A 3 9.98 -66.71 32.77
C ALA A 3 9.30 -65.49 32.09
N LYS A 4 8.48 -64.70 32.82
CA LYS A 4 7.82 -63.49 32.27
C LYS A 4 8.80 -62.36 31.93
N ARG A 5 9.98 -62.33 32.57
CA ARG A 5 10.99 -61.28 32.38
C ARG A 5 11.79 -61.45 31.08
N ASN A 6 11.94 -62.69 30.60
CA ASN A 6 12.65 -63.00 29.34
C ASN A 6 11.81 -62.73 28.09
N VAL A 7 10.49 -62.95 28.15
CA VAL A 7 9.57 -62.63 27.04
C VAL A 7 9.47 -61.12 26.82
N LEU A 8 9.42 -60.34 27.90
CA LEU A 8 9.39 -58.88 27.81
C LEU A 8 10.66 -58.30 27.19
N LYS A 9 11.84 -58.89 27.48
CA LYS A 9 13.12 -58.48 26.88
C LYS A 9 13.24 -58.85 25.40
N SER A 10 12.71 -60.01 24.98
CA SER A 10 12.80 -60.44 23.57
C SER A 10 11.81 -59.71 22.66
N GLN A 11 10.68 -59.24 23.21
CA GLN A 11 9.67 -58.49 22.45
C GLN A 11 9.80 -56.96 22.57
N LEU A 12 10.66 -56.47 23.47
CA LEU A 12 10.96 -55.05 23.62
C LEU A 12 11.31 -54.33 22.30
N PRO A 13 12.19 -54.87 21.42
CA PRO A 13 12.48 -54.20 20.15
C PRO A 13 11.26 -54.16 19.22
N LEU A 14 10.41 -55.20 19.22
CA LEU A 14 9.19 -55.23 18.41
C LEU A 14 8.14 -54.22 18.90
N ILE A 15 8.02 -54.07 20.22
CA ILE A 15 7.14 -53.09 20.86
C ILE A 15 7.63 -51.67 20.60
N ILE A 16 8.95 -51.43 20.64
CA ILE A 16 9.55 -50.13 20.30
C ILE A 16 9.27 -49.76 18.84
N VAL A 17 9.46 -50.70 17.90
CA VAL A 17 9.18 -50.46 16.47
C VAL A 17 7.69 -50.17 16.25
N ALA A 18 6.79 -50.95 16.86
CA ALA A 18 5.34 -50.73 16.75
C ALA A 18 4.90 -49.40 17.37
N ALA A 19 5.44 -49.02 18.53
CA ALA A 19 5.15 -47.74 19.18
C ALA A 19 5.70 -46.55 18.37
N THR A 20 6.87 -46.70 17.74
CA THR A 20 7.46 -45.67 16.89
C THR A 20 6.66 -45.50 15.60
N ALA A 21 6.21 -46.59 14.97
CA ALA A 21 5.35 -46.54 13.81
C ALA A 21 3.98 -45.90 14.11
N LEU A 22 3.40 -46.21 15.28
CA LEU A 22 2.16 -45.60 15.75
C LEU A 22 2.33 -44.09 16.03
N LEU A 23 3.44 -43.70 16.67
CA LEU A 23 3.77 -42.29 16.91
C LEU A 23 3.96 -41.52 15.59
N LEU A 24 4.67 -42.10 14.61
CA LEU A 24 4.83 -41.50 13.29
C LEU A 24 3.50 -41.40 12.53
N ALA A 25 2.62 -42.39 12.67
CA ALA A 25 1.27 -42.33 12.10
C ALA A 25 0.42 -41.24 12.77
N ILE A 26 0.50 -41.09 14.09
CA ILE A 26 -0.18 -40.01 14.82
C ILE A 26 0.39 -38.65 14.40
N ILE A 27 1.71 -38.49 14.33
CA ILE A 27 2.35 -37.27 13.84
C ILE A 27 1.93 -36.97 12.40
N TYR A 28 1.85 -37.98 11.54
CA TYR A 28 1.37 -37.84 10.16
C TYR A 28 -0.10 -37.43 10.10
N PHE A 29 -0.98 -38.02 10.91
CA PHE A 29 -2.39 -37.65 10.99
C PHE A 29 -2.57 -36.26 11.59
N VAL A 30 -1.83 -35.90 12.63
CA VAL A 30 -1.80 -34.55 13.21
C VAL A 30 -1.28 -33.55 12.19
N TYR A 31 -0.21 -33.86 11.46
CA TYR A 31 0.29 -33.03 10.36
C TYR A 31 -0.71 -32.95 9.19
N ARG A 32 -1.51 -33.98 8.95
CA ARG A 32 -2.56 -33.93 7.91
C ARG A 32 -3.80 -33.16 8.36
N ILE A 33 -4.10 -33.15 9.66
CA ILE A 33 -5.25 -32.47 10.25
C ILE A 33 -4.94 -30.99 10.55
N PHE A 34 -3.71 -30.68 10.97
CA PHE A 34 -3.25 -29.35 11.38
C PHE A 34 -2.15 -28.76 10.50
N GLY A 35 -1.69 -29.47 9.47
CA GLY A 35 -0.71 -28.95 8.52
C GLY A 35 -1.34 -28.02 7.50
N PRO A 36 -0.52 -27.15 6.88
CA PRO A 36 -0.97 -26.20 5.87
C PRO A 36 -1.74 -26.93 4.76
N SER A 37 -2.85 -26.35 4.30
CA SER A 37 -3.62 -26.90 3.19
C SER A 37 -2.73 -27.04 1.95
N LYS A 38 -3.14 -27.86 0.97
CA LYS A 38 -2.47 -27.89 -0.34
C LYS A 38 -2.33 -26.48 -0.91
N CYS A 39 -3.31 -25.64 -0.63
CA CYS A 39 -3.36 -24.25 -1.03
C CYS A 39 -2.30 -23.40 -0.32
N ASP A 40 -2.17 -23.53 1.00
CA ASP A 40 -1.15 -22.84 1.78
C ASP A 40 0.27 -23.24 1.36
N SER A 41 0.52 -24.53 1.11
CA SER A 41 1.85 -24.99 0.69
C SER A 41 2.28 -24.41 -0.66
N ILE A 42 1.35 -24.32 -1.62
CA ILE A 42 1.64 -23.76 -2.94
C ILE A 42 1.73 -22.24 -2.85
N PHE A 43 0.86 -21.61 -2.06
CA PHE A 43 0.93 -20.19 -1.77
C PHE A 43 2.28 -19.78 -1.18
N GLN A 44 2.75 -20.48 -0.15
CA GLN A 44 4.05 -20.21 0.49
C GLN A 44 5.21 -20.36 -0.50
N GLN A 45 5.26 -21.48 -1.23
CA GLN A 45 6.34 -21.72 -2.21
C GLN A 45 6.35 -20.68 -3.34
N THR A 46 5.18 -20.32 -3.86
CA THR A 46 5.06 -19.30 -4.90
C THR A 46 5.41 -17.93 -4.34
N ALA A 47 4.93 -17.57 -3.14
CA ALA A 47 5.22 -16.29 -2.50
C ALA A 47 6.72 -16.10 -2.25
N ASP A 48 7.40 -17.09 -1.66
CA ASP A 48 8.85 -17.02 -1.38
C ASP A 48 9.66 -16.84 -2.66
N SER A 49 9.36 -17.64 -3.69
CA SER A 49 10.07 -17.59 -4.97
C SER A 49 9.83 -16.27 -5.72
N VAL A 50 8.60 -15.75 -5.67
CA VAL A 50 8.24 -14.47 -6.28
C VAL A 50 8.92 -13.33 -5.52
N HIS A 51 8.91 -13.36 -4.19
CA HIS A 51 9.55 -12.35 -3.34
C HIS A 51 11.05 -12.22 -3.65
N VAL A 52 11.78 -13.34 -3.68
CA VAL A 52 13.22 -13.34 -4.03
C VAL A 52 13.47 -12.74 -5.41
N SER A 53 12.61 -13.07 -6.38
CA SER A 53 12.74 -12.55 -7.75
C SER A 53 12.45 -11.05 -7.84
N VAL A 54 11.43 -10.57 -7.13
CA VAL A 54 11.04 -9.16 -7.09
C VAL A 54 12.11 -8.32 -6.39
N GLU A 55 12.70 -8.79 -5.30
CA GLU A 55 13.81 -8.10 -4.63
C GLU A 55 15.01 -7.97 -5.56
N ALA A 56 15.35 -9.02 -6.31
CA ALA A 56 16.38 -8.92 -7.34
C ALA A 56 16.05 -7.86 -8.41
N ILE A 57 14.79 -7.79 -8.86
CA ILE A 57 14.31 -6.81 -9.84
C ILE A 57 14.35 -5.38 -9.28
N LYS A 58 14.00 -5.16 -8.01
CA LYS A 58 14.05 -3.82 -7.38
C LYS A 58 15.47 -3.26 -7.32
N ILE A 59 16.45 -4.10 -6.99
CA ILE A 59 17.85 -3.71 -6.83
C ILE A 59 18.48 -3.40 -8.21
N LYS A 60 18.20 -4.24 -9.20
CA LYS A 60 18.97 -4.31 -10.47
C LYS A 60 18.17 -3.87 -11.70
N GLY A 61 16.85 -3.98 -11.64
CA GLY A 61 15.94 -3.78 -12.76
C GLY A 61 15.76 -2.32 -13.16
N LYS A 62 16.01 -1.34 -12.28
CA LYS A 62 15.81 0.09 -12.59
C LYS A 62 16.61 0.54 -13.82
N LEU A 63 17.80 -0.01 -14.01
CA LEU A 63 18.67 0.32 -15.14
C LEU A 63 18.26 -0.38 -16.45
N ALA A 64 17.53 -1.49 -16.39
CA ALA A 64 17.13 -2.28 -17.55
C ALA A 64 15.67 -2.02 -17.99
N LEU A 65 14.77 -1.88 -17.02
CA LEU A 65 13.32 -1.75 -17.19
C LEU A 65 12.80 -0.32 -16.96
N GLY A 66 13.55 0.51 -16.25
CA GLY A 66 13.07 1.81 -15.75
C GLY A 66 12.26 1.67 -14.46
N GLN A 67 12.06 2.79 -13.76
CA GLN A 67 11.40 2.80 -12.44
C GLN A 67 9.92 2.38 -12.52
N GLN A 68 9.18 2.86 -13.52
CA GLN A 68 7.76 2.56 -13.68
C GLN A 68 7.51 1.06 -13.83
N GLN A 69 8.24 0.38 -14.72
CA GLN A 69 8.02 -1.04 -14.97
C GLN A 69 8.45 -1.91 -13.77
N VAL A 70 9.49 -1.51 -13.03
CA VAL A 70 9.86 -2.17 -11.76
C VAL A 70 8.74 -2.03 -10.72
N GLN A 71 8.09 -0.86 -10.65
CA GLN A 71 6.95 -0.64 -9.77
C GLN A 71 5.77 -1.52 -10.19
N GLU A 72 5.41 -1.52 -11.48
CA GLU A 72 4.31 -2.36 -12.01
C GLU A 72 4.52 -3.86 -11.72
N LEU A 73 5.75 -4.37 -11.85
CA LEU A 73 6.08 -5.76 -11.50
C LEU A 73 5.99 -6.03 -10.00
N THR A 74 6.38 -5.06 -9.18
CA THR A 74 6.24 -5.15 -7.72
C THR A 74 4.76 -5.20 -7.34
N ASP A 75 3.95 -4.31 -7.89
CA ASP A 75 2.50 -4.27 -7.63
C ASP A 75 1.81 -5.55 -8.14
N ALA A 76 2.16 -6.02 -9.33
CA ALA A 76 1.62 -7.27 -9.89
C ALA A 76 1.96 -8.47 -9.00
N SER A 77 3.17 -8.52 -8.44
CA SER A 77 3.59 -9.64 -7.57
C SER A 77 2.76 -9.73 -6.29
N GLN A 78 2.40 -8.59 -5.72
CA GLN A 78 1.52 -8.50 -4.55
C GLN A 78 0.11 -8.95 -4.91
N LYS A 79 -0.40 -8.55 -6.08
CA LYS A 79 -1.73 -8.94 -6.57
C LYS A 79 -1.84 -10.44 -6.84
N VAL A 80 -0.79 -11.11 -7.33
CA VAL A 80 -0.81 -12.56 -7.51
C VAL A 80 -0.96 -13.31 -6.19
N ALA A 81 -0.29 -12.87 -5.12
CA ALA A 81 -0.50 -13.45 -3.80
C ALA A 81 -1.97 -13.28 -3.35
N ILE A 82 -2.55 -12.10 -3.55
CA ILE A 82 -3.97 -11.84 -3.28
C ILE A 82 -4.87 -12.81 -4.06
N HIS A 83 -4.66 -12.94 -5.38
CA HIS A 83 -5.49 -13.81 -6.23
C HIS A 83 -5.39 -15.26 -5.79
N LEU A 84 -4.18 -15.73 -5.48
CA LEU A 84 -3.94 -17.10 -5.04
C LEU A 84 -4.63 -17.39 -3.70
N LYS A 85 -4.49 -16.50 -2.69
CA LYS A 85 -5.21 -16.62 -1.41
C LYS A 85 -6.72 -16.65 -1.63
N THR A 86 -7.22 -15.79 -2.51
CA THR A 86 -8.65 -15.72 -2.81
C THR A 86 -9.16 -17.00 -3.47
N CYS A 87 -8.41 -17.59 -4.39
CA CYS A 87 -8.75 -18.89 -4.98
C CYS A 87 -8.78 -20.01 -3.94
N CYS A 88 -7.89 -19.98 -2.95
CA CYS A 88 -7.85 -20.95 -1.87
C CYS A 88 -9.11 -20.90 -0.99
N ILE A 89 -9.42 -19.70 -0.50
CA ILE A 89 -10.63 -19.47 0.33
C ILE A 89 -11.89 -19.83 -0.46
N ALA A 90 -11.95 -19.44 -1.74
CA ALA A 90 -13.08 -19.76 -2.59
C ALA A 90 -13.27 -21.25 -2.85
N GLN A 91 -12.18 -22.00 -2.95
CA GLN A 91 -12.23 -23.46 -3.11
C GLN A 91 -12.76 -24.13 -1.84
N GLU A 92 -12.35 -23.66 -0.66
CA GLU A 92 -12.85 -24.14 0.63
C GLU A 92 -14.34 -23.83 0.81
N ALA A 93 -14.76 -22.64 0.38
CA ALA A 93 -16.16 -22.23 0.33
C ALA A 93 -16.99 -22.89 -0.79
N ARG A 94 -16.38 -23.75 -1.63
CA ARG A 94 -16.99 -24.39 -2.82
C ARG A 94 -17.57 -23.39 -3.85
N ALA A 95 -17.02 -22.18 -3.88
CA ALA A 95 -17.38 -21.13 -4.84
C ALA A 95 -16.66 -21.30 -6.20
N LEU A 96 -15.51 -22.00 -6.23
CA LEU A 96 -14.84 -22.40 -7.47
C LEU A 96 -15.07 -23.88 -7.77
N ASN A 97 -15.21 -24.20 -9.05
CA ASN A 97 -15.14 -25.59 -9.51
C ASN A 97 -13.68 -26.04 -9.69
N ALA A 98 -13.48 -27.34 -9.92
CA ALA A 98 -12.14 -27.92 -10.04
C ALA A 98 -11.30 -27.28 -11.16
N ASP A 99 -11.90 -27.01 -12.32
CA ASP A 99 -11.18 -26.44 -13.48
C ASP A 99 -10.77 -24.98 -13.24
N GLN A 100 -11.66 -24.18 -12.63
CA GLN A 100 -11.37 -22.80 -12.25
C GLN A 100 -10.28 -22.72 -11.19
N PHE A 101 -10.35 -23.58 -10.18
CA PHE A 101 -9.31 -23.66 -9.16
C PHE A 101 -7.97 -24.09 -9.77
N GLN A 102 -7.96 -25.11 -10.64
CA GLN A 102 -6.74 -25.51 -11.36
C GLN A 102 -6.18 -24.38 -12.23
N ALA A 103 -7.03 -23.65 -12.97
CA ALA A 103 -6.62 -22.50 -13.78
C ALA A 103 -5.98 -21.39 -12.92
N CYS A 104 -6.50 -21.16 -11.71
CA CYS A 104 -5.89 -20.22 -10.78
C CYS A 104 -4.51 -20.68 -10.29
N MET A 105 -4.39 -21.95 -9.89
CA MET A 105 -3.12 -22.53 -9.45
C MET A 105 -2.07 -22.53 -10.57
N SER A 106 -2.47 -22.88 -11.80
CA SER A 106 -1.57 -22.85 -12.96
C SER A 106 -1.16 -21.43 -13.31
N GLY A 107 -2.08 -20.47 -13.28
CA GLY A 107 -1.78 -19.07 -13.52
C GLY A 107 -0.73 -18.51 -12.56
N ALA A 108 -0.83 -18.83 -11.26
CA ALA A 108 0.14 -18.39 -10.26
C ALA A 108 1.53 -19.02 -10.48
N LYS A 109 1.57 -20.29 -10.88
CA LYS A 109 2.81 -20.99 -11.25
C LYS A 109 3.43 -20.43 -12.54
N ASP A 110 2.61 -20.07 -13.51
CA ASP A 110 3.04 -19.43 -14.74
C ASP A 110 3.63 -18.05 -14.43
N TYR A 111 2.98 -17.27 -13.56
CA TYR A 111 3.50 -16.00 -13.07
C TYR A 111 4.86 -16.17 -12.40
N GLN A 112 5.00 -17.14 -11.48
CA GLN A 112 6.26 -17.45 -10.81
C GLN A 112 7.37 -17.76 -11.81
N THR A 113 7.09 -18.56 -12.84
CA THR A 113 8.05 -18.92 -13.87
C THR A 113 8.47 -17.70 -14.68
N GLN A 114 7.52 -16.85 -15.04
CA GLN A 114 7.77 -15.65 -15.83
C GLN A 114 8.55 -14.58 -15.05
N ILE A 115 8.27 -14.37 -13.75
CA ILE A 115 9.01 -13.37 -12.94
C ILE A 115 10.46 -13.81 -12.71
N ILE A 116 10.72 -15.11 -12.56
CA ILE A 116 12.09 -15.67 -12.52
C ILE A 116 12.82 -15.38 -13.84
N GLN A 117 12.13 -15.52 -14.97
CA GLN A 117 12.70 -15.22 -16.29
C GLN A 117 13.07 -13.73 -16.42
N VAL A 118 12.23 -12.82 -15.93
CA VAL A 118 12.55 -11.38 -15.88
C VAL A 118 13.81 -11.13 -15.06
N ALA A 119 13.89 -11.68 -13.83
CA ALA A 119 15.05 -11.52 -12.96
C ALA A 119 16.34 -12.08 -13.61
N ASN A 120 16.26 -13.23 -14.28
CA ASN A 120 17.39 -13.82 -15.00
C ASN A 120 17.84 -12.96 -16.18
N ASN A 121 16.91 -12.44 -17.00
CA ASN A 121 17.25 -11.56 -18.11
C ASN A 121 17.93 -10.26 -17.63
N ILE A 122 17.47 -9.67 -16.52
CA ILE A 122 18.13 -8.52 -15.90
C ILE A 122 19.55 -8.87 -15.45
N LYS A 123 19.71 -9.99 -14.74
CA LYS A 123 21.02 -10.46 -14.27
C LYS A 123 22.00 -10.67 -15.44
N GLU A 124 21.54 -11.26 -16.53
CA GLU A 124 22.34 -11.46 -17.75
C GLU A 124 22.66 -10.14 -18.46
N ALA A 125 21.73 -9.19 -18.50
CA ALA A 125 21.98 -7.85 -19.04
C ALA A 125 23.07 -7.13 -18.24
N GLU A 126 23.04 -7.21 -16.91
CA GLU A 126 24.07 -6.64 -16.04
C GLU A 126 25.43 -7.31 -16.24
N ALA A 127 25.47 -8.65 -16.27
CA ALA A 127 26.69 -9.39 -16.51
C ALA A 127 27.30 -9.05 -17.88
N ALA A 128 26.47 -8.89 -18.91
CA ALA A 128 26.91 -8.46 -20.24
C ALA A 128 27.48 -7.03 -20.23
N LYS A 129 26.89 -6.10 -19.45
CA LYS A 129 27.47 -4.75 -19.26
C LYS A 129 28.84 -4.81 -18.59
N GLN A 130 28.99 -5.60 -17.52
CA GLN A 130 30.26 -5.79 -16.82
C GLN A 130 31.35 -6.41 -17.72
N GLN A 131 30.95 -7.32 -18.61
CA GLN A 131 31.82 -7.93 -19.62
C GLN A 131 32.03 -7.05 -20.87
N GLN A 132 31.54 -5.80 -20.87
CA GLN A 132 31.66 -4.87 -22.00
C GLN A 132 31.08 -5.42 -23.32
N LYS A 133 29.97 -6.17 -23.23
CA LYS A 133 29.21 -6.71 -24.38
C LYS A 133 27.90 -5.94 -24.58
N PRO A 134 27.93 -4.74 -25.21
CA PRO A 134 26.79 -3.83 -25.27
C PRO A 134 25.59 -4.39 -26.03
N GLU A 135 25.80 -5.10 -27.15
CA GLU A 135 24.70 -5.70 -27.92
C GLU A 135 23.97 -6.79 -27.14
N LEU A 136 24.72 -7.66 -26.44
CA LEU A 136 24.13 -8.69 -25.58
C LEU A 136 23.39 -8.06 -24.39
N ALA A 137 23.94 -7.00 -23.79
CA ALA A 137 23.28 -6.26 -22.72
C ALA A 137 21.95 -5.65 -23.18
N LYS A 138 21.92 -5.06 -24.38
CA LYS A 138 20.71 -4.50 -24.99
C LYS A 138 19.69 -5.59 -25.29
N GLN A 139 20.11 -6.69 -25.92
CA GLN A 139 19.26 -7.83 -26.22
C GLN A 139 18.58 -8.39 -24.96
N LYS A 140 19.35 -8.57 -23.87
CA LYS A 140 18.83 -9.10 -22.61
C LYS A 140 17.92 -8.10 -21.88
N ALA A 141 18.19 -6.80 -21.99
CA ALA A 141 17.30 -5.78 -21.47
C ALA A 141 15.95 -5.77 -22.20
N GLU A 142 15.93 -5.85 -23.53
CA GLU A 142 14.67 -5.94 -24.29
C GLU A 142 13.90 -7.23 -23.99
N ALA A 143 14.58 -8.38 -23.91
CA ALA A 143 13.97 -9.64 -23.47
C ALA A 143 13.39 -9.55 -22.05
N ALA A 144 14.02 -8.78 -21.15
CA ALA A 144 13.48 -8.53 -19.81
C ALA A 144 12.19 -7.70 -19.87
N LYS A 145 12.12 -6.67 -20.73
CA LYS A 145 10.93 -5.83 -20.90
C LYS A 145 9.75 -6.62 -21.49
N GLU A 146 10.00 -7.44 -22.51
CA GLU A 146 8.96 -8.30 -23.10
C GLU A 146 8.44 -9.32 -22.08
N ALA A 147 9.35 -9.98 -21.35
CA ALA A 147 8.98 -10.90 -20.28
C ALA A 147 8.18 -10.18 -19.17
N ALA A 148 8.56 -8.95 -18.80
CA ALA A 148 7.86 -8.16 -17.81
C ALA A 148 6.44 -7.81 -18.23
N ALA A 149 6.22 -7.43 -19.50
CA ALA A 149 4.88 -7.19 -20.01
C ALA A 149 3.99 -8.46 -19.96
N LYS A 150 4.59 -9.63 -20.25
CA LYS A 150 3.89 -10.93 -20.15
C LYS A 150 3.50 -11.26 -18.71
N VAL A 151 4.39 -11.00 -17.73
CA VAL A 151 4.12 -11.17 -16.29
C VAL A 151 2.87 -10.38 -15.88
N VAL A 152 2.79 -9.10 -16.26
CA VAL A 152 1.64 -8.23 -15.94
C VAL A 152 0.35 -8.76 -16.58
N ASN A 153 0.40 -9.29 -17.81
CA ASN A 153 -0.78 -9.87 -18.45
C ASN A 153 -1.24 -11.18 -17.78
N THR A 154 -0.31 -11.98 -17.26
CA THR A 154 -0.63 -13.18 -16.48
C THR A 154 -1.35 -12.80 -15.18
N GLU A 155 -0.87 -11.78 -14.46
CA GLU A 155 -1.58 -11.24 -13.28
C GLU A 155 -3.00 -10.78 -13.62
N LYS A 156 -3.17 -10.02 -14.71
CA LYS A 156 -4.52 -9.59 -15.16
C LYS A 156 -5.44 -10.77 -15.48
N SER A 157 -4.90 -11.87 -15.99
CA SER A 157 -5.66 -13.08 -16.30
C SER A 157 -6.07 -13.85 -15.03
N LEU A 158 -5.17 -13.89 -14.04
CA LEU A 158 -5.48 -14.36 -12.69
C LEU A 158 -6.60 -13.54 -12.05
N ALA A 159 -6.53 -12.21 -12.14
CA ALA A 159 -7.56 -11.31 -11.63
C ALA A 159 -8.96 -11.62 -12.19
N LYS A 160 -9.07 -11.92 -13.49
CA LYS A 160 -10.34 -12.31 -14.10
C LYS A 160 -10.87 -13.64 -13.58
N THR A 161 -9.99 -14.56 -13.21
CA THR A 161 -10.38 -15.85 -12.63
C THR A 161 -10.99 -15.67 -11.23
N THR A 162 -10.54 -14.65 -10.49
CA THR A 162 -11.02 -14.33 -9.14
C THR A 162 -12.19 -13.35 -9.10
N GLU A 163 -12.56 -12.71 -10.22
CA GLU A 163 -13.74 -11.84 -10.33
C GLU A 163 -15.09 -12.58 -10.15
N ALA A 164 -15.12 -13.90 -10.35
CA ALA A 164 -16.33 -14.73 -10.17
C ALA A 164 -16.67 -15.03 -8.69
N LEU A 165 -15.88 -14.53 -7.76
CA LEU A 165 -16.02 -14.78 -6.31
C LEU A 165 -17.03 -13.83 -5.66
N PRO A 166 -17.55 -14.16 -4.46
CA PRO A 166 -18.61 -13.39 -3.82
C PRO A 166 -18.29 -11.90 -3.78
N ALA A 167 -19.21 -11.09 -4.29
CA ALA A 167 -19.02 -9.65 -4.38
C ALA A 167 -18.87 -9.01 -2.98
N PRO A 168 -18.15 -7.88 -2.88
CA PRO A 168 -18.12 -7.05 -1.68
C PRO A 168 -19.52 -6.84 -1.09
N THR A 169 -19.72 -7.25 0.16
CA THR A 169 -21.01 -7.10 0.86
C THR A 169 -21.01 -5.84 1.70
N PRO A 170 -22.06 -4.99 1.64
CA PRO A 170 -22.17 -3.86 2.55
C PRO A 170 -22.23 -4.31 4.02
N VAL A 171 -21.52 -3.60 4.90
CA VAL A 171 -21.69 -3.72 6.35
C VAL A 171 -23.15 -3.45 6.70
N LYS A 172 -23.75 -4.32 7.54
CA LYS A 172 -25.14 -4.19 7.98
C LYS A 172 -25.20 -4.01 9.49
N GLY A 173 -25.94 -3.01 9.95
CA GLY A 173 -26.14 -2.78 11.39
C GLY A 173 -24.88 -2.42 12.18
N GLY A 174 -23.80 -1.97 11.52
CA GLY A 174 -22.54 -1.65 12.18
C GLY A 174 -21.71 -2.88 12.56
N THR A 175 -21.95 -4.03 11.94
CA THR A 175 -21.16 -5.25 12.15
C THR A 175 -20.69 -5.80 10.81
N GLU A 176 -19.48 -6.34 10.79
CA GLU A 176 -18.92 -7.02 9.63
C GLU A 176 -19.80 -8.18 9.14
N GLN A 177 -19.51 -8.67 7.94
CA GLN A 177 -20.21 -9.76 7.29
C GLN A 177 -19.19 -10.73 6.68
N GLU A 178 -19.13 -11.94 7.24
CA GLU A 178 -18.31 -13.03 6.70
C GLU A 178 -18.97 -13.71 5.47
N PRO A 179 -18.18 -14.20 4.50
CA PRO A 179 -16.71 -14.13 4.44
C PRO A 179 -16.20 -12.76 3.96
N ASN A 180 -15.26 -12.14 4.68
CA ASN A 180 -14.54 -10.91 4.25
C ASN A 180 -13.01 -11.06 4.27
N ASN A 181 -12.56 -12.32 4.37
CA ASN A 181 -11.18 -12.80 4.49
C ASN A 181 -10.17 -12.39 3.38
N THR A 182 -10.65 -11.69 2.34
CA THR A 182 -9.86 -11.24 1.18
C THR A 182 -10.26 -9.85 0.74
N ILE A 183 -9.31 -9.12 0.14
CA ILE A 183 -9.57 -7.79 -0.41
C ILE A 183 -10.66 -7.77 -1.51
N LEU A 184 -10.91 -8.92 -2.17
CA LEU A 184 -11.94 -9.05 -3.19
C LEU A 184 -13.34 -9.24 -2.59
N GLN A 185 -13.43 -9.79 -1.37
CA GLN A 185 -14.66 -9.98 -0.61
C GLN A 185 -14.87 -8.89 0.45
N ALA A 186 -14.03 -7.85 0.43
CA ALA A 186 -14.03 -6.82 1.46
C ALA A 186 -15.43 -6.26 1.74
N ASN A 187 -15.78 -6.10 3.02
CA ASN A 187 -17.04 -5.47 3.37
C ASN A 187 -17.04 -4.00 2.96
N VAL A 188 -18.10 -3.54 2.30
CA VAL A 188 -18.21 -2.12 1.90
C VAL A 188 -18.77 -1.33 3.07
N ALA A 189 -18.05 -0.28 3.48
CA ALA A 189 -18.46 0.59 4.57
C ALA A 189 -18.26 2.06 4.23
N GLU A 190 -19.06 2.90 4.87
CA GLU A 190 -18.95 4.36 4.77
C GLU A 190 -17.89 4.89 5.72
N MET A 191 -17.12 5.88 5.28
CA MET A 191 -16.18 6.57 6.16
C MET A 191 -16.94 7.29 7.28
N GLY A 192 -16.40 7.22 8.49
CA GLY A 192 -17.02 7.72 9.73
C GLY A 192 -17.92 6.70 10.44
N ALA A 193 -18.27 5.57 9.83
CA ALA A 193 -18.98 4.50 10.51
C ALA A 193 -18.05 3.76 11.50
N THR A 194 -18.62 3.30 12.62
CA THR A 194 -17.97 2.34 13.52
C THR A 194 -18.49 0.94 13.21
N ILE A 195 -17.58 0.02 12.95
CA ILE A 195 -17.87 -1.35 12.53
C ILE A 195 -17.33 -2.30 13.59
N ALA A 196 -18.17 -3.15 14.17
CA ALA A 196 -17.74 -4.24 15.03
C ALA A 196 -17.29 -5.44 14.18
N GLY A 197 -16.17 -6.05 14.57
CA GLY A 197 -15.67 -7.29 13.98
C GLY A 197 -14.95 -8.18 15.01
N GLU A 198 -14.57 -9.37 14.58
CA GLU A 198 -13.91 -10.39 15.40
C GLU A 198 -12.93 -11.22 14.57
N ILE A 199 -11.64 -11.12 14.89
CA ILE A 199 -10.62 -12.02 14.32
C ILE A 199 -10.79 -13.38 14.97
N ASN A 200 -11.34 -14.35 14.23
CA ASN A 200 -11.52 -15.72 14.69
C ASN A 200 -11.76 -16.69 13.52
N PRO A 201 -10.82 -17.58 13.17
CA PRO A 201 -9.64 -18.03 13.94
C PRO A 201 -8.44 -17.05 13.91
N ALA A 202 -7.31 -17.41 14.54
CA ALA A 202 -6.17 -16.51 14.70
C ALA A 202 -5.49 -16.10 13.38
N ASP A 203 -5.72 -16.82 12.29
CA ASP A 203 -5.23 -16.53 10.94
C ASP A 203 -6.23 -15.81 10.03
N ASP A 204 -7.40 -15.48 10.58
CA ASP A 204 -8.43 -14.67 9.97
C ASP A 204 -7.95 -13.25 9.65
N VAL A 205 -8.47 -12.69 8.56
CA VAL A 205 -8.10 -11.35 8.10
C VAL A 205 -9.29 -10.64 7.47
N ASP A 206 -9.86 -9.69 8.19
CA ASP A 206 -11.06 -9.00 7.75
C ASP A 206 -10.70 -7.83 6.85
N PHE A 207 -11.25 -7.81 5.64
CA PHE A 207 -11.07 -6.69 4.72
C PHE A 207 -12.29 -5.78 4.67
N PHE A 208 -12.06 -4.48 4.69
CA PHE A 208 -13.07 -3.44 4.54
C PHE A 208 -12.69 -2.49 3.42
N LYS A 209 -13.66 -2.14 2.58
CA LYS A 209 -13.53 -1.16 1.50
C LYS A 209 -14.25 0.12 1.88
N PHE A 210 -13.53 1.23 1.79
CA PHE A 210 -14.05 2.58 2.00
C PHE A 210 -13.83 3.41 0.74
N GLN A 211 -14.73 4.36 0.47
CA GLN A 211 -14.51 5.37 -0.57
C GLN A 211 -14.45 6.74 0.05
N TYR A 212 -13.37 7.46 -0.22
CA TYR A 212 -13.27 8.85 0.19
C TYR A 212 -14.04 9.74 -0.80
N ARG A 213 -14.90 10.60 -0.26
CA ARG A 213 -15.75 11.49 -1.03
C ARG A 213 -15.71 12.89 -0.42
N ASP A 214 -15.25 13.85 -1.21
CA ASP A 214 -15.39 15.26 -0.92
C ASP A 214 -16.08 15.97 -2.08
N ALA A 215 -17.06 16.82 -1.76
CA ALA A 215 -17.89 17.48 -2.76
C ALA A 215 -17.09 18.46 -3.65
N LYS A 216 -15.97 19.00 -3.14
CA LYS A 216 -15.09 19.92 -3.88
C LYS A 216 -13.86 19.23 -4.46
N LYS A 217 -13.79 17.90 -4.43
CA LYS A 217 -12.65 17.12 -4.93
C LYS A 217 -11.33 17.46 -4.23
N ARG A 218 -11.37 17.76 -2.93
CA ARG A 218 -10.16 18.01 -2.13
C ARG A 218 -9.59 16.72 -1.58
N ARG A 219 -8.26 16.60 -1.55
CA ARG A 219 -7.58 15.56 -0.77
C ARG A 219 -7.78 15.81 0.73
N ASP A 220 -7.61 14.78 1.55
CA ASP A 220 -7.68 14.91 3.01
C ASP A 220 -6.76 13.91 3.71
N ILE A 221 -6.46 14.18 4.97
CA ILE A 221 -5.91 13.18 5.88
C ILE A 221 -7.07 12.36 6.43
N VAL A 222 -6.98 11.04 6.27
CA VAL A 222 -7.92 10.08 6.84
C VAL A 222 -7.20 9.27 7.90
N VAL A 223 -7.84 9.06 9.05
CA VAL A 223 -7.31 8.24 10.15
C VAL A 223 -8.10 6.95 10.26
N VAL A 224 -7.39 5.83 10.28
CA VAL A 224 -7.92 4.51 10.57
C VAL A 224 -7.69 4.24 12.05
N HIS A 225 -8.76 4.05 12.81
CA HIS A 225 -8.71 3.69 14.22
C HIS A 225 -9.27 2.28 14.41
N LEU A 226 -8.47 1.41 15.02
CA LEU A 226 -8.91 0.14 15.56
C LEU A 226 -8.88 0.22 17.08
N GLU A 227 -10.07 0.16 17.68
CA GLU A 227 -10.21 0.00 19.13
C GLU A 227 -10.38 -1.48 19.45
N ASN A 228 -9.46 -2.01 20.22
CA ASN A 228 -9.43 -3.41 20.60
C ASN A 228 -10.46 -3.66 21.71
N ARG A 229 -11.39 -4.58 21.46
CA ARG A 229 -12.43 -4.98 22.43
C ARG A 229 -12.08 -6.29 23.12
N SER A 230 -10.86 -6.78 22.92
CA SER A 230 -10.30 -7.97 23.52
C SER A 230 -9.04 -7.62 24.33
N THR A 231 -8.69 -8.47 25.30
CA THR A 231 -7.40 -8.41 26.00
C THR A 231 -6.35 -9.32 25.38
N THR A 232 -6.75 -10.20 24.45
CA THR A 232 -5.88 -11.21 23.84
C THR A 232 -5.44 -10.86 22.44
N LEU A 233 -6.28 -10.17 21.66
CA LEU A 233 -5.96 -9.78 20.29
C LEU A 233 -4.77 -8.83 20.30
N ARG A 234 -3.72 -9.14 19.53
CA ARG A 234 -2.70 -8.18 19.14
C ARG A 234 -2.96 -7.81 17.67
N PRO A 235 -3.71 -6.72 17.42
CA PRO A 235 -4.16 -6.41 16.07
C PRO A 235 -3.01 -5.94 15.20
N SER A 236 -3.13 -6.21 13.91
CA SER A 236 -2.29 -5.65 12.86
C SER A 236 -3.17 -5.08 11.76
N LEU A 237 -2.75 -3.96 11.16
CA LEU A 237 -3.47 -3.28 10.10
C LEU A 237 -2.63 -3.13 8.84
N ILE A 238 -3.28 -3.23 7.68
CA ILE A 238 -2.67 -2.99 6.36
C ILE A 238 -3.59 -2.09 5.52
N LEU A 239 -3.01 -1.25 4.66
CA LEU A 239 -3.77 -0.39 3.74
C LEU A 239 -3.41 -0.69 2.29
N TYR A 240 -4.43 -0.83 1.46
CA TYR A 240 -4.30 -0.94 0.00
C TYR A 240 -5.00 0.20 -0.71
N ASN A 241 -4.41 0.61 -1.84
CA ASN A 241 -5.03 1.54 -2.79
C ASN A 241 -6.18 0.88 -3.57
N GLN A 242 -6.94 1.69 -4.31
CA GLN A 242 -8.03 1.22 -5.17
C GLN A 242 -7.62 0.11 -6.14
N ASP A 243 -6.40 0.19 -6.66
CA ASP A 243 -5.83 -0.77 -7.61
C ASP A 243 -5.28 -2.02 -6.92
N LYS A 244 -5.37 -2.12 -5.58
CA LYS A 244 -4.89 -3.20 -4.71
C LYS A 244 -3.36 -3.26 -4.56
N SER A 245 -2.63 -2.21 -4.93
CA SER A 245 -1.25 -2.02 -4.49
C SER A 245 -1.20 -1.70 -2.98
N ILE A 246 -0.14 -2.12 -2.29
CA ILE A 246 0.05 -1.79 -0.87
C ILE A 246 0.36 -0.29 -0.74
N ALA A 247 -0.48 0.43 0.02
CA ALA A 247 -0.29 1.84 0.36
C ALA A 247 0.49 1.99 1.67
N ARG A 248 0.24 1.08 2.62
CA ARG A 248 0.96 0.96 3.90
C ARG A 248 1.00 -0.53 4.23
N ASP A 249 2.19 -1.07 4.47
CA ASP A 249 2.37 -2.46 4.88
C ASP A 249 1.88 -2.68 6.32
N TRP A 250 1.85 -3.93 6.78
CA TRP A 250 1.40 -4.30 8.11
C TRP A 250 2.07 -3.46 9.20
N SER A 251 1.25 -2.82 10.03
CA SER A 251 1.65 -2.27 11.33
C SER A 251 0.92 -3.02 12.43
N GLU A 252 1.61 -3.33 13.51
CA GLU A 252 1.06 -4.07 14.64
C GLU A 252 0.99 -3.23 15.91
N ALA A 253 -0.04 -3.50 16.70
CA ALA A 253 -0.12 -2.96 18.04
C ALA A 253 1.06 -3.45 18.89
N ASN A 254 1.52 -2.61 19.81
CA ASN A 254 2.70 -2.89 20.63
C ASN A 254 2.53 -4.07 21.61
N ALA A 255 1.29 -4.44 21.94
CA ALA A 255 0.98 -5.54 22.86
C ALA A 255 -0.44 -6.11 22.62
N PRO A 256 -0.73 -7.33 23.09
CA PRO A 256 -2.11 -7.82 23.20
C PRO A 256 -3.01 -6.84 23.98
N GLY A 257 -4.23 -6.64 23.50
CA GLY A 257 -5.21 -5.72 24.07
C GLY A 257 -4.98 -4.24 23.77
N ALA A 258 -3.88 -3.88 23.09
CA ALA A 258 -3.67 -2.51 22.66
C ALA A 258 -4.50 -2.18 21.40
N ASN A 259 -4.90 -0.92 21.30
CA ASN A 259 -5.47 -0.32 20.10
C ASN A 259 -4.37 -0.13 19.04
N GLU A 260 -4.79 0.10 17.80
CA GLU A 260 -3.90 0.44 16.68
C GLU A 260 -4.51 1.57 15.86
N GLU A 261 -3.68 2.47 15.34
CA GLU A 261 -4.14 3.52 14.44
C GLU A 261 -3.05 3.94 13.46
N PHE A 262 -3.48 4.43 12.29
CA PHE A 262 -2.60 5.15 11.38
C PHE A 262 -3.36 6.17 10.56
N SER A 263 -2.65 7.16 10.02
CA SER A 263 -3.20 8.11 9.05
C SER A 263 -2.64 7.89 7.65
N PHE A 264 -3.40 8.29 6.64
CA PHE A 264 -2.98 8.33 5.24
C PHE A 264 -3.66 9.48 4.51
N SER A 265 -3.09 9.89 3.38
CA SER A 265 -3.69 10.90 2.50
C SER A 265 -4.64 10.25 1.51
N ALA A 266 -5.90 10.66 1.54
CA ALA A 266 -6.94 10.16 0.66
C ALA A 266 -7.17 11.11 -0.51
N GLU A 267 -7.15 10.55 -1.72
CA GLU A 267 -7.46 11.22 -2.98
C GLU A 267 -8.97 11.19 -3.23
N PRO A 268 -9.58 12.29 -3.71
CA PRO A 268 -11.02 12.37 -3.94
C PRO A 268 -11.52 11.26 -4.87
N ASP A 269 -12.69 10.70 -4.53
CA ASP A 269 -13.37 9.59 -5.22
C ASP A 269 -12.61 8.27 -5.28
N LYS A 270 -11.43 8.14 -4.65
CA LYS A 270 -10.70 6.88 -4.59
C LYS A 270 -11.22 5.96 -3.51
N SER A 271 -11.17 4.67 -3.81
CA SER A 271 -11.40 3.61 -2.82
C SER A 271 -10.11 3.18 -2.15
N TYR A 272 -10.22 2.79 -0.89
CA TYR A 272 -9.14 2.24 -0.07
C TYR A 272 -9.62 0.96 0.60
N TYR A 273 -8.71 0.03 0.84
CA TYR A 273 -9.02 -1.20 1.56
C TYR A 273 -8.17 -1.28 2.82
N VAL A 274 -8.82 -1.50 3.97
CA VAL A 274 -8.16 -1.75 5.24
C VAL A 274 -8.29 -3.24 5.54
N GLY A 275 -7.17 -3.90 5.77
CA GLY A 275 -7.14 -5.26 6.30
C GLY A 275 -6.87 -5.23 7.80
N VAL A 276 -7.63 -5.98 8.58
CA VAL A 276 -7.45 -6.20 10.01
C VAL A 276 -7.03 -7.65 10.21
N GLY A 277 -6.01 -7.91 11.03
CA GLY A 277 -5.59 -9.28 11.33
C GLY A 277 -4.95 -9.39 12.71
N SER A 278 -4.51 -10.61 13.07
CA SER A 278 -3.65 -10.83 14.23
C SER A 278 -2.18 -10.76 13.83
N TYR A 279 -1.38 -9.99 14.58
CA TYR A 279 0.07 -10.10 14.49
C TYR A 279 0.51 -11.55 14.72
N GLY A 280 1.37 -12.08 13.84
CA GLY A 280 1.91 -13.43 13.91
C GLY A 280 0.87 -14.57 13.86
N LYS A 281 -0.41 -14.27 13.54
CA LYS A 281 -1.50 -15.24 13.44
C LYS A 281 -1.71 -16.14 14.67
N TYR A 282 -1.51 -15.59 15.88
CA TYR A 282 -1.58 -16.36 17.14
C TYR A 282 -2.66 -15.88 18.11
N SER A 283 -3.35 -14.77 17.81
CA SER A 283 -4.34 -14.19 18.71
C SER A 283 -5.69 -14.00 18.03
N THR A 284 -6.75 -14.02 18.82
CA THR A 284 -8.13 -13.79 18.39
C THR A 284 -8.77 -12.73 19.28
N GLY A 285 -9.86 -12.15 18.79
CA GLY A 285 -10.70 -11.28 19.62
C GLY A 285 -11.48 -10.24 18.84
N GLN A 286 -12.41 -9.62 19.57
CA GLN A 286 -13.30 -8.60 19.05
C GLN A 286 -12.60 -7.25 18.95
N TYR A 287 -13.00 -6.45 17.97
CA TYR A 287 -12.52 -5.08 17.77
C TYR A 287 -13.63 -4.20 17.21
N THR A 288 -13.40 -2.89 17.22
CA THR A 288 -14.18 -1.94 16.43
C THR A 288 -13.26 -1.14 15.51
N LEU A 289 -13.62 -1.03 14.23
CA LEU A 289 -12.92 -0.27 13.20
C LEU A 289 -13.69 1.00 12.84
N SER A 290 -12.97 2.11 12.69
CA SER A 290 -13.50 3.33 12.08
C SER A 290 -12.47 4.00 11.18
N VAL A 291 -12.92 4.61 10.09
CA VAL A 291 -12.08 5.30 9.11
C VAL A 291 -12.61 6.71 8.92
N VAL A 292 -11.90 7.70 9.45
CA VAL A 292 -12.44 9.05 9.72
C VAL A 292 -11.65 10.12 8.96
N PRO A 293 -12.27 10.81 7.99
CA PRO A 293 -11.72 12.00 7.35
C PRO A 293 -11.55 13.14 8.37
N GLN A 294 -10.40 13.80 8.35
CA GLN A 294 -10.03 14.83 9.33
C GLN A 294 -10.38 16.25 8.88
N LYS A 295 -10.68 16.45 7.59
CA LYS A 295 -10.84 17.78 6.96
C LYS A 295 -9.62 18.67 7.23
N ALA A 296 -8.43 18.11 7.02
CA ALA A 296 -7.14 18.76 7.23
C ALA A 296 -6.75 19.75 6.11
N TYR A 297 -7.46 19.71 4.98
CA TYR A 297 -7.35 20.70 3.91
C TYR A 297 -7.80 22.09 4.38
N ASP A 298 -7.29 23.15 3.75
CA ASP A 298 -7.76 24.51 4.00
C ASP A 298 -8.91 24.93 3.05
N GLN A 299 -9.29 26.21 3.12
CA GLN A 299 -10.44 26.74 2.37
C GLN A 299 -10.17 27.01 0.88
N TYR A 300 -8.89 27.06 0.46
CA TYR A 300 -8.45 27.37 -0.89
C TYR A 300 -8.28 26.15 -1.78
N GLU A 301 -8.31 24.96 -1.17
CA GLU A 301 -8.25 23.68 -1.85
C GLU A 301 -9.52 23.40 -2.70
N PRO A 302 -9.39 22.77 -3.89
CA PRO A 302 -8.15 22.27 -4.49
C PRO A 302 -7.38 23.34 -5.27
N ASN A 303 -6.07 23.45 -5.02
CA ASN A 303 -5.18 24.38 -5.72
C ASN A 303 -3.78 23.80 -5.99
N ASP A 304 -3.70 22.49 -6.20
CA ASP A 304 -2.48 21.70 -6.43
C ASP A 304 -1.71 22.02 -7.73
N ASP A 305 -2.29 22.82 -8.62
CA ASP A 305 -1.69 23.13 -9.92
C ASP A 305 -2.01 24.53 -10.42
N ALA A 306 -1.20 25.00 -11.38
CA ALA A 306 -1.31 26.38 -11.87
C ALA A 306 -2.61 26.68 -12.65
N PHE A 307 -3.39 25.67 -13.06
CA PHE A 307 -4.70 25.82 -13.69
C PHE A 307 -5.84 25.87 -12.67
N THR A 308 -5.62 25.32 -11.47
CA THR A 308 -6.55 25.38 -10.33
C THR A 308 -6.18 26.46 -9.31
N ALA A 309 -5.14 27.25 -9.60
CA ALA A 309 -4.60 28.29 -8.73
C ALA A 309 -5.66 29.24 -8.14
N THR A 310 -5.65 29.38 -6.82
CA THR A 310 -6.56 30.26 -6.08
C THR A 310 -6.21 31.73 -6.30
N ARG A 311 -7.21 32.57 -6.61
CA ARG A 311 -6.97 34.01 -6.82
C ARG A 311 -6.78 34.74 -5.49
N LEU A 312 -5.64 35.41 -5.35
CA LEU A 312 -5.33 36.29 -4.22
C LEU A 312 -5.56 37.76 -4.57
N LYS A 313 -5.82 38.55 -3.52
CA LYS A 313 -5.85 40.00 -3.60
C LYS A 313 -4.54 40.56 -3.05
N VAL A 314 -3.84 41.34 -3.87
CA VAL A 314 -2.57 41.98 -3.47
C VAL A 314 -2.80 42.86 -2.24
N GLY A 315 -1.92 42.71 -1.25
CA GLY A 315 -1.95 43.42 0.02
C GLY A 315 -2.66 42.66 1.15
N GLU A 316 -3.56 41.73 0.84
CA GLU A 316 -4.33 40.98 1.83
C GLU A 316 -3.62 39.68 2.22
N PRO A 317 -3.39 39.43 3.53
CA PRO A 317 -2.84 38.17 3.98
C PRO A 317 -3.90 37.06 3.87
N ILE A 318 -3.46 35.85 3.54
CA ILE A 318 -4.26 34.63 3.61
C ILE A 318 -3.62 33.63 4.57
N GLU A 319 -4.44 32.83 5.26
CA GLU A 319 -3.99 31.68 6.07
C GLU A 319 -4.41 30.39 5.39
N ALA A 320 -3.44 29.50 5.19
CA ALA A 320 -3.53 28.25 4.45
C ALA A 320 -2.63 27.19 5.11
N ASN A 321 -2.60 25.98 4.59
CA ASN A 321 -1.86 24.88 5.19
C ASN A 321 -1.39 23.86 4.15
N ILE A 322 -0.08 23.59 4.13
CA ILE A 322 0.47 22.42 3.45
C ILE A 322 0.12 21.18 4.28
N MET A 323 -0.82 20.38 3.81
CA MET A 323 -1.42 19.22 4.47
C MET A 323 -0.47 18.02 4.56
N ASP A 324 0.26 17.72 3.48
CA ASP A 324 1.22 16.64 3.41
C ASP A 324 2.36 16.93 2.41
N GLY A 325 3.21 15.93 2.17
CA GLY A 325 4.37 16.07 1.28
C GLY A 325 4.06 16.18 -0.22
N LYS A 326 2.82 15.93 -0.62
CA LYS A 326 2.33 16.06 -2.00
C LYS A 326 1.56 17.35 -2.22
N ASP A 327 1.17 18.00 -1.13
CA ASP A 327 0.43 19.25 -1.15
C ASP A 327 1.31 20.42 -1.58
N VAL A 328 0.82 21.12 -2.61
CA VAL A 328 1.48 22.26 -3.23
C VAL A 328 0.41 23.29 -3.53
N ASP A 329 0.52 24.46 -2.92
CA ASP A 329 -0.46 25.51 -3.10
C ASP A 329 -0.10 26.44 -4.25
N PHE A 330 -0.92 26.44 -5.31
CA PHE A 330 -0.86 27.44 -6.35
C PHE A 330 -1.83 28.60 -6.08
N TYR A 331 -1.30 29.80 -6.25
CA TYR A 331 -2.04 31.04 -6.17
C TYR A 331 -1.80 31.88 -7.42
N GLN A 332 -2.78 32.70 -7.81
CA GLN A 332 -2.66 33.67 -8.89
C GLN A 332 -3.05 35.06 -8.40
N PHE A 333 -2.38 36.09 -8.90
CA PHE A 333 -2.72 37.48 -8.60
C PHE A 333 -2.26 38.39 -9.71
N SER A 334 -2.90 39.55 -9.78
CA SER A 334 -2.52 40.66 -10.66
C SER A 334 -2.73 41.98 -9.91
N GLY A 335 -2.24 43.07 -10.48
CA GLY A 335 -2.43 44.40 -9.88
C GLY A 335 -1.33 44.81 -8.90
N VAL A 336 -0.15 44.21 -8.98
CA VAL A 336 1.08 44.84 -8.47
C VAL A 336 1.23 46.17 -9.20
N LYS A 337 1.24 47.29 -8.46
CA LYS A 337 1.32 48.64 -9.05
C LYS A 337 2.76 49.12 -9.24
N GLU A 338 3.64 48.65 -8.37
CA GLU A 338 5.04 49.00 -8.34
C GLU A 338 5.86 48.05 -9.24
N LYS A 339 7.10 48.43 -9.55
CA LYS A 339 8.04 47.56 -10.27
C LYS A 339 8.69 46.48 -9.39
N SER A 340 8.12 46.24 -8.22
CA SER A 340 8.65 45.33 -7.20
C SER A 340 7.50 44.55 -6.59
N LEU A 341 7.64 43.24 -6.57
CA LEU A 341 6.76 42.31 -5.87
C LEU A 341 7.49 41.78 -4.64
N THR A 342 6.90 41.91 -3.46
CA THR A 342 7.34 41.28 -2.21
C THR A 342 6.43 40.14 -1.85
N VAL A 343 7.02 38.96 -1.66
CA VAL A 343 6.34 37.77 -1.15
C VAL A 343 6.82 37.52 0.27
N GLN A 344 5.89 37.39 1.20
CA GLN A 344 6.16 37.08 2.59
C GLN A 344 5.26 35.92 3.03
N LEU A 345 5.87 34.87 3.54
CA LEU A 345 5.23 33.74 4.20
C LEU A 345 5.68 33.73 5.66
N GLU A 346 4.72 33.93 6.55
CA GLU A 346 4.89 33.72 8.00
C GLU A 346 4.52 32.28 8.32
N ASN A 347 5.43 31.56 8.97
CA ASN A 347 5.25 30.16 9.27
C ASN A 347 4.46 30.02 10.58
N LEU A 348 3.30 29.37 10.51
CA LEU A 348 2.45 29.13 11.69
C LEU A 348 2.67 27.71 12.26
N SER A 349 3.64 26.98 11.71
CA SER A 349 4.06 25.64 12.13
C SER A 349 5.48 25.67 12.67
N SER A 350 5.80 24.81 13.63
CA SER A 350 7.20 24.57 14.03
C SER A 350 7.91 23.53 13.15
N ARG A 351 7.19 22.94 12.19
CA ARG A 351 7.67 21.80 11.37
C ARG A 351 7.75 22.11 9.89
N LEU A 352 6.92 23.03 9.37
CA LEU A 352 6.93 23.35 7.95
C LEU A 352 8.27 24.01 7.58
N ARG A 353 8.92 23.53 6.53
CA ARG A 353 10.03 24.23 5.87
C ARG A 353 9.57 24.66 4.48
N PRO A 354 9.04 25.88 4.33
CA PRO A 354 8.41 26.28 3.09
C PRO A 354 9.45 26.55 1.99
N ASN A 355 9.06 26.30 0.75
CA ASN A 355 9.72 26.84 -0.44
C ASN A 355 8.69 27.49 -1.35
N ILE A 356 9.10 28.53 -2.07
CA ILE A 356 8.24 29.32 -2.95
C ILE A 356 8.96 29.59 -4.26
N ARG A 357 8.25 29.44 -5.38
CA ARG A 357 8.64 30.02 -6.67
C ARG A 357 7.54 30.91 -7.24
N VAL A 358 7.92 31.79 -8.16
CA VAL A 358 7.00 32.70 -8.85
C VAL A 358 7.05 32.44 -10.34
N LEU A 359 5.89 32.29 -10.98
CA LEU A 359 5.76 32.08 -12.42
C LEU A 359 5.07 33.28 -13.07
N ASN A 360 5.41 33.54 -14.33
CA ASN A 360 4.71 34.49 -15.18
C ASN A 360 3.34 33.94 -15.61
N ALA A 361 2.53 34.79 -16.25
CA ALA A 361 1.23 34.40 -16.80
C ALA A 361 1.28 33.17 -17.73
N ASP A 362 2.34 33.06 -18.54
CA ASP A 362 2.61 31.93 -19.44
C ASP A 362 3.20 30.69 -18.73
N LYS A 363 3.29 30.72 -17.39
CA LYS A 363 3.88 29.69 -16.52
C LYS A 363 5.39 29.50 -16.68
N SER A 364 6.08 30.39 -17.40
CA SER A 364 7.55 30.46 -17.34
C SER A 364 8.02 30.94 -15.97
N ILE A 365 9.22 30.53 -15.55
CA ILE A 365 9.78 30.90 -14.24
C ILE A 365 10.11 32.39 -14.23
N ALA A 366 9.43 33.15 -13.37
CA ALA A 366 9.72 34.56 -13.11
C ALA A 366 10.77 34.71 -11.99
N ARG A 367 10.65 33.86 -10.96
CA ARG A 367 11.66 33.65 -9.91
C ARG A 367 11.68 32.18 -9.56
N ASP A 368 12.88 31.60 -9.58
CA ASP A 368 13.09 30.23 -9.16
C ASP A 368 12.93 30.07 -7.63
N TRP A 369 13.03 28.83 -7.16
CA TRP A 369 12.82 28.45 -5.77
C TRP A 369 13.61 29.32 -4.79
N THR A 370 12.89 29.88 -3.83
CA THR A 370 13.41 30.42 -2.59
C THR A 370 12.94 29.52 -1.46
N GLU A 371 13.83 29.10 -0.58
CA GLU A 371 13.54 28.14 0.49
C GLU A 371 13.83 28.73 1.86
N ALA A 372 13.09 28.28 2.88
CA ALA A 372 13.40 28.58 4.25
C ALA A 372 14.67 27.85 4.69
N ASN A 373 15.44 28.45 5.59
CA ASN A 373 16.72 27.93 6.06
C ASN A 373 16.60 26.84 7.15
N ALA A 374 15.42 26.70 7.76
CA ALA A 374 15.12 25.70 8.78
C ALA A 374 13.61 25.40 8.85
N ASP A 375 13.25 24.30 9.48
CA ASP A 375 11.86 24.01 9.86
C ASP A 375 11.34 25.11 10.80
N GLY A 376 10.11 25.57 10.57
CA GLY A 376 9.47 26.64 11.33
C GLY A 376 9.95 28.06 11.02
N ALA A 377 10.90 28.24 10.08
CA ALA A 377 11.34 29.57 9.68
C ALA A 377 10.36 30.24 8.71
N ASP A 378 10.23 31.56 8.85
CA ASP A 378 9.55 32.43 7.89
C ASP A 378 10.33 32.53 6.57
N LEU A 379 9.65 32.95 5.51
CA LEU A 379 10.25 33.15 4.19
C LEU A 379 9.84 34.51 3.61
N LYS A 380 10.80 35.31 3.20
CA LYS A 380 10.54 36.63 2.60
C LYS A 380 11.52 36.95 1.49
N PHE A 381 11.02 37.44 0.37
CA PHE A 381 11.85 37.96 -0.71
C PHE A 381 11.12 39.02 -1.53
N SER A 382 11.90 39.78 -2.32
CA SER A 382 11.37 40.72 -3.31
C SER A 382 12.00 40.47 -4.68
N MET A 383 11.23 40.64 -5.75
CA MET A 383 11.68 40.54 -7.15
C MET A 383 11.17 41.72 -7.97
N GLN A 384 11.80 41.97 -9.13
CA GLN A 384 11.22 42.89 -10.11
C GLN A 384 9.91 42.31 -10.65
N ALA A 385 8.91 43.18 -10.82
CA ALA A 385 7.61 42.81 -11.36
C ALA A 385 7.15 43.88 -12.36
N GLU A 386 6.37 43.46 -13.35
CA GLU A 386 5.75 44.37 -14.30
C GLU A 386 4.38 44.82 -13.77
N PRO A 387 4.10 46.13 -13.71
CA PRO A 387 2.83 46.62 -13.22
C PRO A 387 1.62 46.03 -13.97
N GLY A 388 0.66 45.48 -13.23
CA GLY A 388 -0.56 44.89 -13.79
C GLY A 388 -0.41 43.51 -14.43
N GLN A 389 0.81 42.96 -14.55
CA GLN A 389 1.06 41.60 -15.02
C GLN A 389 0.45 40.57 -14.05
N GLU A 390 -0.07 39.47 -14.59
CA GLU A 390 -0.49 38.32 -13.80
C GLU A 390 0.71 37.43 -13.46
N TYR A 391 0.77 37.01 -12.20
CA TYR A 391 1.77 36.10 -11.66
C TYR A 391 1.09 34.94 -10.94
N PHE A 392 1.83 33.83 -10.86
CA PHE A 392 1.47 32.66 -10.08
C PHE A 392 2.52 32.46 -8.98
N ILE A 393 2.08 32.09 -7.79
CA ILE A 393 2.95 31.64 -6.71
C ILE A 393 2.67 30.17 -6.50
N GLU A 394 3.74 29.41 -6.36
CA GLU A 394 3.69 28.02 -5.91
C GLU A 394 4.38 27.95 -4.56
N VAL A 395 3.64 27.50 -3.54
CA VAL A 395 4.13 27.25 -2.19
C VAL A 395 4.15 25.75 -1.98
N GLY A 396 5.26 25.22 -1.48
CA GLY A 396 5.36 23.81 -1.11
C GLY A 396 6.17 23.61 0.16
N ALA A 397 6.38 22.33 0.49
CA ALA A 397 7.35 21.91 1.47
C ALA A 397 8.69 21.59 0.81
N TYR A 398 9.78 22.19 1.29
CA TYR A 398 11.12 21.83 0.85
C TYR A 398 11.37 20.33 1.04
N GLY A 399 11.71 19.64 -0.05
CA GLY A 399 11.93 18.19 -0.07
C GLY A 399 10.68 17.33 0.19
N GLY A 400 9.47 17.93 0.25
CA GLY A 400 8.20 17.20 0.40
C GLY A 400 8.05 16.42 1.71
N TYR A 401 8.80 16.76 2.77
CA TYR A 401 8.73 16.02 4.05
C TYR A 401 8.01 16.77 5.18
N SER A 402 7.87 18.08 5.04
CA SER A 402 7.30 18.94 6.07
C SER A 402 5.87 19.35 5.75
N LYS A 403 5.14 19.82 6.76
CA LYS A 403 3.73 20.22 6.64
C LYS A 403 3.36 21.19 7.74
N GLY A 404 2.26 21.91 7.53
CA GLY A 404 1.64 22.76 8.53
C GLY A 404 1.14 24.09 8.00
N PRO A 405 0.49 24.87 8.88
CA PRO A 405 -0.14 26.11 8.51
C PRO A 405 0.88 27.21 8.23
N TYR A 406 0.51 28.13 7.35
CA TYR A 406 1.27 29.33 7.04
C TYR A 406 0.32 30.49 6.75
N LYS A 407 0.87 31.70 6.78
CA LYS A 407 0.20 32.93 6.33
C LYS A 407 0.99 33.58 5.21
N LEU A 408 0.38 33.71 4.03
CA LEU A 408 1.01 34.28 2.84
C LEU A 408 0.49 35.70 2.58
N THR A 409 1.39 36.61 2.24
CA THR A 409 1.08 37.97 1.81
C THR A 409 1.92 38.34 0.58
N VAL A 410 1.26 38.90 -0.44
CA VAL A 410 1.91 39.44 -1.65
C VAL A 410 1.68 40.95 -1.75
N ARG A 411 2.71 41.75 -2.00
CA ARG A 411 2.64 43.22 -2.00
C ARG A 411 3.45 43.86 -3.12
#